data_AF-A0A0F8Z301-F1
#
_entry.id   AF-A0A0F8Z301-F1
#
_cell.length_a   1.000
_cell.length_b   1.000
_cell.length_c   1.000
_cell.angle_alpha   90.00
_cell.angle_beta   90.00
_cell.angle_gamma   90.00
#
_symmetry.space_group_name_H-M   'P 1'
#
loop_
_entity.id
_entity.type
_entity.pdbx_description
1 polymer ?
#
loop_
_entity_poly.entity_id
_entity_poly.type
_entity_poly.pdbx_seq_one_letter_code
_entity_poly.pdbx_strand_id
1 'polypeptide(L)'
;MAVIALPSFSKGEIAPSLHARVDTAMYKTGLRKARNAIIHPYGGISNRPGTVCIGPVKDHTVSTTRLFRFHLGDTDQYVLEFGAAYMRVIRNDAIVL
;
A
#
# COMPACT_ATOMS: atom_id res chain seq x y z
N MET A 1 28.43 -6.72 -1.55
CA MET A 1 27.45 -5.94 -2.35
C MET A 1 27.72 -4.47 -2.06
N ALA A 2 28.05 -3.67 -3.06
CA ALA A 2 28.28 -2.23 -2.86
C ALA A 2 26.93 -1.55 -2.57
N VAL A 3 26.82 -0.88 -1.43
CA VAL A 3 25.66 -0.03 -1.13
C VAL A 3 25.81 1.23 -1.97
N ILE A 4 25.08 1.27 -3.09
CA ILE A 4 24.95 2.50 -3.89
C ILE A 4 23.99 3.40 -3.12
N ALA A 5 24.53 4.26 -2.26
CA ALA A 5 23.78 5.29 -1.59
C ALA A 5 23.58 6.47 -2.56
N LEU A 6 22.32 6.81 -2.88
CA LEU A 6 22.04 8.12 -3.48
C LEU A 6 22.28 9.19 -2.41
N PRO A 7 23.22 10.13 -2.61
CA PRO A 7 23.54 11.14 -1.60
C PRO A 7 22.36 12.09 -1.34
N SER A 8 21.49 12.29 -2.32
CA SER A 8 20.25 13.07 -2.17
C SER A 8 19.09 12.38 -2.92
N PHE A 9 18.06 12.01 -2.16
CA PHE A 9 16.82 11.48 -2.71
C PHE A 9 15.68 12.46 -2.43
N SER A 10 15.21 13.14 -3.47
CA SER A 10 14.25 14.26 -3.32
C SER A 10 13.08 14.18 -4.30
N LYS A 11 13.15 13.29 -5.30
CA LYS A 11 12.25 13.31 -6.47
C LYS A 11 11.27 12.14 -6.58
N GLY A 12 11.48 11.05 -5.84
CA GLY A 12 10.60 9.88 -5.91
C GLY A 12 10.76 9.09 -7.22
N GLU A 13 9.65 8.54 -7.75
CA GLU A 13 9.64 7.84 -9.04
C GLU A 13 9.56 8.84 -10.21
N ILE A 14 10.47 8.69 -11.19
CA ILE A 14 10.48 9.52 -12.39
C ILE A 14 9.55 8.96 -13.48
N ALA A 15 8.85 9.86 -14.17
CA ALA A 15 7.95 9.48 -15.26
C ALA A 15 8.69 8.75 -16.40
N PRO A 16 8.06 7.77 -17.07
CA PRO A 16 8.68 7.00 -18.15
C PRO A 16 9.31 7.84 -19.27
N SER A 17 8.70 8.98 -19.59
CA SER A 17 9.20 9.92 -20.62
C SER A 17 10.54 10.56 -20.26
N LEU A 18 10.89 10.63 -18.98
CA LEU A 18 12.16 11.19 -18.49
C LEU A 18 13.25 10.13 -18.31
N HIS A 19 12.96 8.84 -18.54
CA HIS A 19 13.95 7.76 -18.34
C HIS A 19 15.17 7.91 -19.25
N ALA A 20 15.01 8.52 -20.43
CA ALA A 20 16.11 8.75 -21.38
C ALA A 20 16.90 10.06 -21.11
N ARG A 21 16.40 10.95 -20.24
CA ARG A 21 17.01 12.26 -19.95
C ARG A 21 18.03 12.17 -18.83
N VAL A 22 19.14 11.47 -19.10
CA VAL A 22 20.23 11.20 -18.14
C VAL A 22 20.94 12.45 -17.63
N ASP A 23 20.86 13.54 -18.39
CA ASP A 23 21.43 14.86 -18.14
C ASP A 23 20.65 15.67 -17.09
N THR A 24 19.37 15.34 -16.89
CA THR A 24 18.49 16.11 -16.00
C THR A 24 18.85 15.86 -14.52
N ALA A 25 18.88 16.91 -13.70
CA ALA A 25 19.18 16.82 -12.25
C ALA A 25 18.26 15.84 -11.50
N MET A 26 17.03 15.67 -11.98
CA MET A 26 16.03 14.73 -11.46
C MET A 26 16.42 13.27 -11.67
N TYR A 27 17.17 12.97 -12.73
CA TYR A 27 17.66 11.62 -13.01
C TYR A 27 18.62 11.11 -11.92
N LYS A 28 19.38 12.04 -11.32
CA LYS A 28 20.34 11.74 -10.24
C LYS A 28 19.71 11.64 -8.85
N THR A 29 18.47 12.12 -8.69
CA THR A 29 17.82 12.30 -7.37
C THR A 29 16.49 11.53 -7.22
N GLY A 30 16.16 10.70 -8.22
CA GLY A 30 14.94 9.90 -8.29
C GLY A 30 15.17 8.44 -8.68
N LEU A 31 14.12 7.65 -8.66
CA LEU A 31 14.10 6.23 -9.00
C LEU A 31 13.34 6.01 -10.30
N ARG A 32 13.85 5.11 -11.15
CA ARG A 32 13.13 4.70 -12.37
C ARG A 32 11.80 3.99 -12.08
N LYS A 33 11.75 3.23 -10.97
CA LYS A 33 10.58 2.46 -10.56
C LYS A 33 10.61 2.22 -9.05
N ALA A 34 9.56 2.57 -8.34
CA ALA A 34 9.39 2.31 -6.91
C ALA A 34 8.17 1.40 -6.72
N ARG A 35 8.38 0.15 -6.31
CA ARG A 35 7.30 -0.81 -6.03
C ARG A 35 7.18 -1.03 -4.54
N ASN A 36 5.94 -1.00 -4.03
CA ASN A 36 5.64 -1.27 -2.63
C ASN A 36 6.50 -0.44 -1.65
N ALA A 37 6.74 0.82 -1.98
CA ALA A 37 7.58 1.71 -1.20
C ALA A 37 6.90 3.04 -0.92
N ILE A 38 7.26 3.66 0.20
CA ILE A 38 6.84 4.99 0.62
C ILE A 38 8.04 5.92 0.46
N ILE A 39 7.86 6.96 -0.33
CA ILE A 39 8.86 8.02 -0.55
C ILE A 39 8.63 9.08 0.51
N HIS A 40 9.66 9.38 1.30
CA HIS A 40 9.55 10.40 2.34
C HIS A 40 9.85 11.79 1.78
N PRO A 41 9.11 12.84 2.16
CA PRO A 41 9.32 14.19 1.66
C PRO A 41 10.67 14.77 2.07
N TYR A 42 11.22 14.35 3.21
CA TYR A 42 12.53 14.76 3.72
C TYR A 42 13.70 13.91 3.18
N GLY A 43 13.40 12.94 2.33
CA GLY A 43 14.37 12.04 1.73
C GLY A 43 14.39 10.64 2.35
N GLY A 44 14.98 9.71 1.59
CA GLY A 44 14.92 8.28 1.88
C GLY A 44 13.65 7.59 1.36
N ILE A 45 13.66 6.27 1.45
CA ILE A 45 12.60 5.38 0.99
C ILE A 45 12.42 4.28 2.03
N SER A 46 11.18 3.96 2.35
CA SER A 46 10.84 2.83 3.22
C SER A 46 9.91 1.86 2.51
N ASN A 47 9.90 0.62 2.95
CA ASN A 47 8.95 -0.36 2.44
C ASN A 47 7.54 -0.01 2.94
N ARG A 48 6.54 -0.12 2.06
CA ARG A 48 5.13 0.01 2.45
C ARG A 48 4.83 -1.08 3.49
N PRO A 49 4.15 -0.75 4.61
CA PRO A 49 3.75 -1.76 5.57
C PRO A 49 2.91 -2.84 4.90
N GLY A 50 3.09 -4.07 5.37
CA GLY A 50 2.31 -5.22 4.93
C GLY A 50 0.83 -5.11 5.32
N THR A 51 0.05 -6.08 4.86
CA THR A 51 -1.33 -6.27 5.32
C THR A 51 -1.34 -7.10 6.60
N VAL A 52 -2.22 -6.75 7.55
CA VAL A 52 -2.46 -7.57 8.75
C VAL A 52 -3.49 -8.65 8.40
N CYS A 53 -3.22 -9.89 8.83
CA CYS A 53 -4.18 -10.98 8.74
C CYS A 53 -5.00 -11.05 10.02
N ILE A 54 -6.25 -10.56 9.99
CA ILE A 54 -7.15 -10.55 11.14
C ILE A 54 -7.72 -11.95 11.41
N GLY A 55 -8.05 -12.70 10.36
CA GLY A 55 -8.57 -14.05 10.50
C GLY A 55 -9.08 -14.65 9.20
N PRO A 56 -9.48 -15.94 9.24
CA PRO A 56 -10.10 -16.61 8.11
C PRO A 56 -11.47 -16.04 7.72
N VAL A 57 -11.84 -16.17 6.45
CA VAL A 57 -13.23 -15.99 5.98
C VAL A 57 -14.16 -17.01 6.65
N LYS A 58 -15.46 -16.70 6.79
CA LYS A 58 -16.39 -17.60 7.50
C LYS A 58 -16.51 -18.96 6.80
N ASP A 59 -16.64 -18.92 5.48
CA ASP A 59 -16.74 -20.11 4.64
C ASP A 59 -15.59 -20.11 3.63
N HIS A 60 -14.68 -21.07 3.79
CA HIS A 60 -13.53 -21.26 2.89
C HIS A 60 -13.89 -22.06 1.62
N THR A 61 -15.09 -22.63 1.55
CA THR A 61 -15.54 -23.45 0.42
C THR A 61 -16.11 -22.60 -0.71
N VAL A 62 -16.53 -21.37 -0.42
CA VAL A 62 -17.11 -20.44 -1.38
C VAL A 62 -16.02 -19.51 -1.92
N SER A 63 -15.82 -19.51 -3.24
CA SER A 63 -14.80 -18.68 -3.91
C SER A 63 -15.11 -17.18 -3.95
N THR A 64 -16.29 -16.77 -3.49
CA THR A 64 -16.86 -15.45 -3.77
C THR A 64 -17.07 -14.63 -2.50
N THR A 65 -16.06 -14.57 -1.64
CA THR A 65 -16.06 -13.67 -0.49
C THR A 65 -15.30 -12.38 -0.85
N ARG A 66 -15.90 -11.22 -0.61
CA ARG A 66 -15.31 -9.91 -0.93
C ARG A 66 -15.30 -9.02 0.31
N LEU A 67 -14.24 -8.22 0.43
CA LEU A 67 -14.12 -7.19 1.44
C LEU A 67 -14.53 -5.83 0.85
N PHE A 68 -15.35 -5.09 1.58
CA PHE A 68 -15.77 -3.73 1.26
C PHE A 68 -15.40 -2.78 2.39
N ARG A 69 -14.82 -1.63 2.05
CA ARG A 69 -14.49 -0.59 3.04
C ARG A 69 -15.70 0.29 3.25
N PHE A 70 -16.15 0.41 4.49
CA PHE A 70 -17.26 1.26 4.88
C PHE A 70 -16.79 2.30 5.89
N HIS A 71 -17.04 3.57 5.59
CA HIS A 71 -16.68 4.70 6.43
C HIS A 71 -17.96 5.34 6.97
N LEU A 72 -18.12 5.37 8.29
CA LEU A 72 -19.20 6.03 8.98
C LEU A 72 -18.63 7.30 9.65
N GLY A 73 -18.63 8.39 8.90
CA GLY A 73 -17.97 9.62 9.33
C GLY A 73 -16.44 9.50 9.38
N ASP A 74 -15.81 10.38 10.15
CA ASP A 74 -14.34 10.48 10.21
C ASP A 74 -13.70 9.50 11.19
N THR A 75 -14.41 9.14 12.26
CA THR A 75 -13.89 8.32 13.36
C THR A 75 -14.12 6.83 13.17
N ASP A 76 -15.23 6.45 12.55
CA ASP A 76 -15.65 5.06 12.52
C ASP A 76 -15.40 4.44 11.14
N GLN A 77 -14.39 3.58 11.09
CA GLN A 77 -14.02 2.84 9.88
C GLN A 77 -14.26 1.35 10.10
N TYR A 78 -14.96 0.74 9.16
CA TYR A 78 -15.32 -0.67 9.19
C TYR A 78 -14.88 -1.35 7.89
N VAL A 79 -14.58 -2.63 7.99
CA VAL A 79 -14.45 -3.50 6.83
C VAL A 79 -15.60 -4.50 6.88
N LEU A 80 -16.40 -4.53 5.82
CA LEU A 80 -17.51 -5.45 5.65
C LEU A 80 -17.04 -6.63 4.80
N GLU A 81 -17.17 -7.83 5.32
CA GLU A 81 -17.00 -9.06 4.55
C GLU A 81 -18.36 -9.53 4.07
N PHE A 82 -18.53 -9.61 2.76
CA PHE A 82 -19.70 -10.19 2.13
C PHE A 82 -19.37 -11.57 1.57
N GLY A 83 -20.09 -12.58 2.02
CA GLY A 83 -20.08 -13.92 1.43
C GLY A 83 -21.48 -14.37 1.03
N ALA A 84 -21.63 -15.65 0.67
CA ALA A 84 -22.91 -16.19 0.25
C ALA A 84 -23.92 -16.15 1.42
N ALA A 85 -24.93 -15.27 1.31
CA ALA A 85 -25.98 -15.07 2.31
C ALA A 85 -25.48 -14.67 3.73
N TYR A 86 -24.28 -14.09 3.85
CA TYR A 86 -23.80 -13.56 5.12
C TYR A 86 -23.00 -12.27 4.94
N MET A 87 -23.00 -11.45 6.00
CA MET A 87 -22.15 -10.28 6.14
C MET A 87 -21.47 -10.32 7.51
N ARG A 88 -20.16 -10.03 7.59
CA ARG A 88 -19.44 -9.82 8.85
C ARG A 88 -18.85 -8.43 8.89
N VAL A 89 -18.79 -7.86 10.10
CA VAL A 89 -18.22 -6.53 10.33
C VAL A 89 -16.87 -6.71 11.03
N ILE A 90 -15.85 -6.05 10.52
CA ILE A 90 -14.49 -6.06 11.07
C ILE A 90 -14.15 -4.63 11.50
N ARG A 91 -13.70 -4.47 12.75
CA ARG A 91 -13.29 -3.20 13.35
C ARG A 91 -12.15 -3.44 14.33
N ASN A 92 -11.19 -2.53 14.42
CA ASN A 92 -10.09 -2.58 15.41
C ASN A 92 -9.37 -3.94 15.45
N ASP A 93 -9.01 -4.45 14.28
CA ASP A 93 -8.33 -5.74 14.10
C ASP A 93 -9.09 -6.97 14.64
N ALA A 94 -10.41 -6.87 14.82
CA ALA A 94 -11.26 -7.96 15.27
C ALA A 94 -12.60 -8.01 14.51
N ILE A 95 -13.19 -9.22 14.47
CA ILE A 95 -14.56 -9.41 13.99
C ILE A 95 -15.50 -8.96 15.11
N VAL A 96 -16.44 -8.08 14.77
CA VAL A 96 -17.50 -7.65 15.69
C VAL A 96 -18.59 -8.73 15.72
N LEU A 97 -18.98 -9.15 16.93
CA LEU A 97 -20.03 -10.13 17.19
C LEU A 97 -21.43 -9.51 17.16
#